data_AF-A0A6J4T1L5-F1
#
_entry.id   AF-A0A6J4T1L5-F1
#
_cell.length_a   1.000
_cell.length_b   1.000
_cell.length_c   1.000
_cell.angle_alpha   90.00
_cell.angle_beta   90.00
_cell.angle_gamma   90.00
#
_symmetry.space_group_name_H-M   'P 1'
#
loop_
_entity.id
_entity.type
_entity.pdbx_description
1 polymer ?
#
loop_
_entity_poly.entity_id
_entity_poly.type
_entity_poly.pdbx_seq_one_letter_code
_entity_poly.pdbx_strand_id
1 'polypeptide(L)'
;MARRGGGAPPRLFGRDQAEREIAQVEKLGGRYLVLGQGLYPRLLAALDDAPPLLTAKGNLKLLDTPMVGMVGARNASAVACRFARGLAHDLGQQGLTVVSGLARGIDSAAHDGALGTGTVGVVAGGLDVFYPPENEPRQRAMFEAGLVLAEMPPGTEPRARHFPYRNRIISGISWGTVVVEAAPRSGSLITARLAAEAGREVMAVPGSPLDPRAQGCNQLIRDGATLVQNAADVIEALSPLQSRVAAPAARFDPAA
;
A
#
# COMPACT_ATOMS: atom_id res chain seq x y z
N MET A 1 34.91 11.70 -6.65
CA MET A 1 35.19 13.13 -6.41
C MET A 1 34.28 13.61 -5.29
N ALA A 2 34.84 13.76 -4.08
CA ALA A 2 34.18 14.35 -2.93
C ALA A 2 34.20 15.89 -3.03
N ARG A 3 33.32 16.54 -2.23
CA ARG A 3 33.16 17.98 -1.96
C ARG A 3 32.07 18.70 -2.75
N ARG A 4 30.84 18.66 -2.22
CA ARG A 4 30.00 19.84 -1.93
C ARG A 4 28.75 19.40 -1.16
N GLY A 5 28.68 19.80 0.11
CA GLY A 5 27.53 19.52 0.98
C GLY A 5 27.84 19.99 2.39
N GLY A 6 28.07 21.30 2.58
CA GLY A 6 28.27 21.93 3.89
C GLY A 6 26.98 22.02 4.71
N GLY A 7 26.25 20.92 4.82
CA GLY A 7 25.13 20.79 5.75
C GLY A 7 25.64 20.49 7.16
N ALA A 8 24.89 20.93 8.18
CA ALA A 8 25.12 20.47 9.54
C ALA A 8 25.13 18.93 9.57
N PRO A 9 26.00 18.30 10.40
CA PRO A 9 25.99 16.85 10.55
C PRO A 9 24.58 16.40 10.93
N PRO A 10 24.08 15.29 10.37
CA PRO A 10 22.74 14.81 10.67
C PRO A 10 22.62 14.62 12.18
N ARG A 11 21.59 15.23 12.78
CA ARG A 11 21.31 15.07 14.21
C ARG A 11 20.94 13.61 14.43
N LEU A 12 21.85 12.86 15.07
CA LEU A 12 21.61 11.46 15.39
C LEU A 12 20.41 11.35 16.32
N PHE A 13 19.56 10.37 16.03
CA PHE A 13 18.42 10.05 16.88
C PHE A 13 18.96 9.45 18.19
N GLY A 14 18.69 10.11 19.31
CA GLY A 14 19.24 9.71 20.60
C GLY A 14 18.63 8.40 21.09
N ARG A 15 19.41 7.58 21.80
CA ARG A 15 18.95 6.30 22.37
C ARG A 15 17.64 6.44 23.17
N ASP A 16 17.57 7.43 24.06
CA ASP A 16 16.36 7.70 24.85
C ASP A 16 15.14 8.07 24.00
N GLN A 17 15.35 8.69 22.83
CA GLN A 17 14.26 9.01 21.91
C GLN A 17 13.76 7.72 21.23
N ALA A 18 14.67 6.83 20.82
CA ALA A 18 14.32 5.52 20.27
C ALA A 18 13.57 4.64 21.28
N GLU A 19 14.06 4.55 22.51
CA GLU A 19 13.41 3.76 23.55
C GLU A 19 11.99 4.27 23.85
N ARG A 20 11.79 5.60 23.84
CA ARG A 20 10.44 6.20 23.98
C ARG A 20 9.53 5.90 22.79
N GLU A 21 10.04 5.99 21.56
CA GLU A 21 9.26 5.68 20.35
C GLU A 21 8.84 4.21 20.33
N ILE A 22 9.75 3.30 20.69
CA ILE A 22 9.47 1.87 20.81
C ILE A 22 8.36 1.61 21.82
N ALA A 23 8.47 2.17 23.03
CA ALA A 23 7.44 2.03 24.05
C ALA A 23 6.08 2.60 23.61
N GLN A 24 6.05 3.65 22.79
CA GLN A 24 4.80 4.20 22.23
C GLN A 24 4.16 3.25 21.22
N VAL A 25 4.95 2.67 20.31
CA VAL A 25 4.45 1.68 19.34
C VAL A 25 3.89 0.46 20.06
N GLU A 26 4.58 -0.06 21.08
CA GLU A 26 4.12 -1.17 21.91
C GLU A 26 2.80 -0.84 22.62
N LYS A 27 2.69 0.35 23.22
CA LYS A 27 1.46 0.82 23.88
C LYS A 27 0.27 0.92 22.92
N LEU A 28 0.53 1.22 21.65
CA LEU A 28 -0.49 1.24 20.60
C LEU A 28 -0.90 -0.18 20.16
N GLY A 29 -0.23 -1.23 20.63
CA GLY A 29 -0.37 -2.60 20.15
C GLY A 29 0.28 -2.82 18.77
N GLY A 30 1.15 -1.91 18.36
CA GLY A 30 1.93 -2.03 17.13
C GLY A 30 3.23 -2.80 17.35
N ARG A 31 3.87 -3.17 16.25
CA ARG A 31 5.18 -3.83 16.23
C ARG A 31 6.05 -3.24 15.13
N TYR A 32 7.37 -3.26 15.32
CA TYR A 32 8.30 -2.94 14.26
C TYR A 32 8.56 -4.15 13.36
N LEU A 33 8.61 -3.89 12.06
CA LEU A 33 9.17 -4.78 11.04
C LEU A 33 10.50 -4.18 10.62
N VAL A 34 11.57 -4.96 10.70
CA VAL A 34 12.94 -4.52 10.43
C VAL A 34 13.39 -5.08 9.08
N LEU A 35 13.93 -4.23 8.22
CA LEU A 35 14.43 -4.63 6.90
C LEU A 35 15.41 -5.81 7.02
N GLY A 36 15.16 -6.85 6.23
CA GLY A 36 15.98 -8.07 6.22
C GLY A 36 15.67 -9.06 7.35
N GLN A 37 14.66 -8.81 8.18
CA GLN A 37 14.29 -9.67 9.30
C GLN A 37 12.82 -10.07 9.28
N GLY A 38 12.55 -11.27 9.79
CA GLY A 38 11.21 -11.75 10.14
C GLY A 38 10.16 -11.53 9.04
N LEU A 39 9.12 -10.77 9.40
CA LEU A 39 7.92 -10.52 8.58
C LEU A 39 8.04 -9.29 7.67
N TYR A 40 9.23 -8.73 7.49
CA TYR A 40 9.39 -7.60 6.59
C TYR A 40 9.06 -8.03 5.13
N PRO A 41 8.17 -7.34 4.41
CA PRO A 41 7.73 -7.78 3.09
C PRO A 41 8.88 -7.89 2.09
N ARG A 42 9.12 -9.10 1.56
CA ARG A 42 10.27 -9.38 0.69
C ARG A 42 10.31 -8.51 -0.57
N LEU A 43 9.15 -8.23 -1.16
CA LEU A 43 9.07 -7.38 -2.34
C LEU A 43 9.44 -5.93 -2.05
N LEU A 44 9.09 -5.43 -0.87
CA LEU A 44 9.48 -4.10 -0.45
C LEU A 44 10.98 -4.05 -0.14
N ALA A 45 11.53 -5.10 0.48
CA ALA A 45 12.95 -5.20 0.79
C ALA A 45 13.85 -5.18 -0.45
N ALA A 46 13.30 -5.51 -1.62
CA ALA A 46 14.01 -5.47 -2.89
C ALA A 46 14.07 -4.07 -3.53
N LEU A 47 13.39 -3.06 -2.97
CA LEU A 47 13.50 -1.68 -3.44
C LEU A 47 14.77 -1.03 -2.91
N ASP A 48 15.43 -0.22 -3.74
CA ASP A 48 16.64 0.54 -3.34
C ASP A 48 16.37 1.52 -2.20
N ASP A 49 15.14 2.02 -2.10
CA ASP A 49 14.73 2.98 -1.07
C ASP A 49 13.94 2.35 0.08
N ALA A 50 13.88 1.02 0.18
CA ALA A 50 13.10 0.29 1.19
C ALA A 50 13.25 0.88 2.61
N PRO A 51 12.14 1.16 3.33
CA PRO A 51 12.25 1.74 4.66
C PRO A 51 12.94 0.76 5.62
N PRO A 52 13.98 1.18 6.38
CA PRO A 52 14.68 0.27 7.30
C PRO A 52 13.76 -0.27 8.40
N LEU A 53 12.72 0.51 8.76
CA LEU A 53 11.72 0.18 9.76
C LEU A 53 10.32 0.48 9.23
N LEU A 54 9.38 -0.40 9.51
CA LEU A 54 7.94 -0.15 9.41
C LEU A 54 7.29 -0.46 10.74
N THR A 55 6.27 0.31 11.11
CA THR A 55 5.38 -0.06 12.20
C THR A 55 4.14 -0.73 11.62
N ALA A 56 3.66 -1.78 12.29
CA ALA A 56 2.55 -2.60 11.86
C ALA A 56 1.58 -2.84 13.01
N LYS A 57 0.27 -2.75 12.76
CA LYS A 57 -0.78 -3.09 13.73
C LYS A 57 -1.94 -3.82 13.07
N GLY A 58 -2.33 -4.95 13.66
CA GLY A 58 -3.39 -5.84 13.16
C GLY A 58 -2.85 -7.24 12.85
N ASN A 59 -3.46 -7.91 11.87
CA ASN A 59 -3.15 -9.28 11.49
C ASN A 59 -1.90 -9.37 10.59
N LEU A 60 -0.75 -9.65 11.21
CA LEU A 60 0.52 -9.78 10.50
C LEU A 60 0.57 -10.94 9.51
N LYS A 61 -0.31 -11.95 9.62
CA LYS A 61 -0.34 -13.10 8.69
C LYS A 61 -0.66 -12.68 7.25
N LEU A 62 -1.29 -11.51 7.06
CA LEU A 62 -1.55 -10.97 5.73
C LEU A 62 -0.25 -10.70 4.96
N LEU A 63 0.87 -10.50 5.66
CA LEU A 63 2.19 -10.28 5.04
C LEU A 63 2.74 -11.50 4.29
N ASP A 64 2.20 -12.69 4.55
CA ASP A 64 2.60 -13.94 3.90
C ASP A 64 1.75 -14.29 2.66
N THR A 65 0.76 -13.45 2.32
CA THR A 65 -0.14 -13.69 1.19
C THR A 65 0.26 -12.88 -0.04
N PRO A 66 -0.05 -13.35 -1.26
CA PRO A 66 0.09 -12.54 -2.47
C PRO A 66 -0.72 -11.24 -2.34
N MET A 67 -0.08 -10.12 -2.65
CA MET A 67 -0.67 -8.79 -2.48
C MET A 67 -0.90 -8.08 -3.80
N VAL A 68 -2.02 -7.36 -3.89
CA VAL A 68 -2.35 -6.49 -5.03
C VAL A 68 -2.69 -5.09 -4.54
N GLY A 69 -2.01 -4.10 -5.09
CA GLY A 69 -2.29 -2.70 -4.83
C GLY A 69 -3.56 -2.28 -5.55
N MET A 70 -4.48 -1.59 -4.87
CA MET A 70 -5.66 -0.98 -5.48
C MET A 70 -5.71 0.49 -5.13
N VAL A 71 -5.62 1.35 -6.14
CA VAL A 71 -5.53 2.81 -5.95
C VAL A 71 -6.41 3.54 -6.95
N GLY A 72 -6.75 4.79 -6.64
CA GLY A 72 -7.49 5.62 -7.58
C GLY A 72 -7.86 6.99 -7.04
N ALA A 73 -8.87 7.60 -7.66
CA ALA A 73 -9.30 8.95 -7.39
C ALA A 73 -9.84 9.10 -5.96
N ARG A 74 -9.47 10.19 -5.29
CA ARG A 74 -10.05 10.60 -4.00
C ARG A 74 -11.48 11.10 -4.13
N ASN A 75 -11.80 11.72 -5.28
CA ASN A 75 -13.13 12.15 -5.66
C ASN A 75 -13.65 11.22 -6.78
N ALA A 76 -13.85 9.96 -6.40
CA ALA A 76 -14.21 8.90 -7.34
C ALA A 76 -15.72 8.88 -7.65
N SER A 77 -16.08 8.43 -8.85
CA SER A 77 -17.48 8.19 -9.19
C SER A 77 -18.10 7.07 -8.33
N ALA A 78 -19.42 7.13 -8.10
CA ALA A 78 -20.12 6.08 -7.36
C ALA A 78 -20.01 4.71 -8.05
N VAL A 79 -19.93 4.70 -9.40
CA VAL A 79 -19.72 3.49 -10.19
C VAL A 79 -18.34 2.91 -9.92
N ALA A 80 -17.29 3.74 -9.95
CA ALA A 80 -15.92 3.29 -9.67
C ALA A 80 -15.74 2.82 -8.22
N CYS A 81 -16.37 3.46 -7.24
CA CYS A 81 -16.36 2.97 -5.85
C CYS A 81 -17.04 1.61 -5.73
N ARG A 82 -18.20 1.38 -6.39
CA ARG A 82 -18.86 0.07 -6.39
C ARG A 82 -17.98 -0.99 -7.06
N PHE A 83 -17.37 -0.65 -8.19
CA PHE A 83 -16.46 -1.54 -8.90
C PHE A 83 -15.23 -1.90 -8.05
N ALA A 84 -14.56 -0.91 -7.45
CA ALA A 84 -13.41 -1.13 -6.57
C ALA A 84 -13.75 -2.04 -5.39
N ARG A 85 -14.92 -1.85 -4.77
CA ARG A 85 -15.39 -2.70 -3.67
C ARG A 85 -15.62 -4.14 -4.13
N GLY A 86 -16.32 -4.34 -5.25
CA GLY A 86 -16.58 -5.67 -5.80
C GLY A 86 -15.29 -6.39 -6.20
N LEU A 87 -14.43 -5.70 -6.94
CA LEU A 87 -13.12 -6.23 -7.35
C LEU A 87 -12.26 -6.62 -6.15
N ALA A 88 -12.20 -5.77 -5.11
CA ALA A 88 -11.44 -6.07 -3.90
C ALA A 88 -11.99 -7.27 -3.12
N HIS A 89 -13.32 -7.41 -3.08
CA HIS A 89 -13.97 -8.58 -2.49
C HIS A 89 -13.59 -9.85 -3.25
N ASP A 90 -13.74 -9.84 -4.57
CA ASP A 90 -13.50 -11.00 -5.43
C ASP A 90 -12.02 -11.43 -5.38
N LEU A 91 -11.08 -10.48 -5.42
CA LEU A 91 -9.64 -10.76 -5.26
C LEU A 91 -9.34 -11.40 -3.90
N GLY A 92 -9.98 -10.90 -2.84
CA GLY A 92 -9.88 -11.48 -1.51
C GLY A 92 -10.42 -12.91 -1.41
N GLN A 93 -11.53 -13.21 -2.09
CA GLN A 93 -12.06 -14.58 -2.18
C GLN A 93 -11.10 -15.54 -2.88
N GLN A 94 -10.25 -15.04 -3.77
CA GLN A 94 -9.20 -15.81 -4.44
C GLN A 94 -7.88 -15.87 -3.64
N GLY A 95 -7.87 -15.39 -2.39
CA GLY A 95 -6.72 -15.47 -1.48
C GLY A 95 -5.67 -14.38 -1.66
N LEU A 96 -5.97 -13.32 -2.40
CA LEU A 96 -5.10 -12.15 -2.49
C LEU A 96 -5.43 -11.13 -1.40
N THR A 97 -4.40 -10.53 -0.81
CA THR A 97 -4.56 -9.38 0.09
C THR A 97 -4.59 -8.08 -0.70
N VAL A 98 -5.62 -7.26 -0.46
CA VAL A 98 -5.76 -5.94 -1.10
C VAL A 98 -5.02 -4.88 -0.31
N VAL A 99 -4.07 -4.21 -0.96
CA VAL A 99 -3.26 -3.14 -0.39
C VAL A 99 -3.74 -1.79 -0.91
N SER A 100 -3.99 -0.85 -0.02
CA SER A 100 -4.26 0.54 -0.39
C SER A 100 -3.79 1.47 0.73
N GLY A 101 -4.07 2.77 0.67
CA GLY A 101 -3.58 3.68 1.72
C GLY A 101 -4.62 4.57 2.34
N LEU A 102 -5.81 4.02 2.59
CA LEU A 102 -6.83 4.65 3.43
C LEU A 102 -7.20 6.08 3.01
N ALA A 103 -7.00 6.48 1.76
CA ALA A 103 -7.50 7.75 1.26
C ALA A 103 -9.03 7.69 1.04
N ARG A 104 -9.66 8.84 0.80
CA ARG A 104 -11.05 8.87 0.30
C ARG A 104 -11.17 8.14 -1.06
N GLY A 105 -12.40 7.80 -1.43
CA GLY A 105 -12.74 7.32 -2.76
C GLY A 105 -12.35 5.85 -2.95
N ILE A 106 -11.53 5.58 -3.96
CA ILE A 106 -11.17 4.20 -4.35
C ILE A 106 -10.49 3.43 -3.21
N ASP A 107 -9.55 4.04 -2.50
CA ASP A 107 -8.85 3.39 -1.38
C ASP A 107 -9.85 2.92 -0.30
N SER A 108 -10.76 3.80 0.15
CA SER A 108 -11.82 3.43 1.10
C SER A 108 -12.70 2.28 0.58
N ALA A 109 -13.10 2.32 -0.69
CA ALA A 109 -13.96 1.30 -1.28
C ALA A 109 -13.27 -0.07 -1.40
N ALA A 110 -11.98 -0.08 -1.76
CA ALA A 110 -11.18 -1.29 -1.84
C ALA A 110 -11.03 -1.95 -0.46
N HIS A 111 -10.69 -1.17 0.58
CA HIS A 111 -10.64 -1.67 1.95
C HIS A 111 -11.99 -2.20 2.44
N ASP A 112 -13.10 -1.52 2.12
CA ASP A 112 -14.44 -2.01 2.49
C ASP A 112 -14.75 -3.38 1.87
N GLY A 113 -14.33 -3.59 0.61
CA GLY A 113 -14.56 -4.86 -0.10
C GLY A 113 -13.71 -6.01 0.44
N ALA A 114 -12.49 -5.70 0.86
CA ALA A 114 -11.50 -6.69 1.29
C ALA A 114 -11.39 -6.86 2.81
N LEU A 115 -12.15 -6.13 3.63
CA LEU A 115 -12.05 -6.19 5.10
C LEU A 115 -12.31 -7.61 5.65
N GLY A 116 -13.24 -8.35 5.04
CA GLY A 116 -13.59 -9.71 5.47
C GLY A 116 -12.67 -10.81 4.94
N THR A 117 -11.78 -10.49 4.01
CA THR A 117 -10.94 -11.48 3.29
C THR A 117 -9.45 -11.26 3.51
N GLY A 118 -9.00 -10.00 3.54
CA GLY A 118 -7.62 -9.63 3.78
C GLY A 118 -7.29 -8.27 3.16
N THR A 119 -6.99 -7.27 4.01
CA THR A 119 -6.58 -5.95 3.53
C THR A 119 -5.48 -5.31 4.36
N VAL A 120 -4.55 -4.63 3.66
CA VAL A 120 -3.43 -3.89 4.25
C VAL A 120 -3.54 -2.42 3.89
N GLY A 121 -3.59 -1.55 4.90
CA GLY A 121 -3.64 -0.10 4.75
C GLY A 121 -2.28 0.52 5.04
N VAL A 122 -1.75 1.34 4.14
CA VAL A 122 -0.51 2.08 4.37
C VAL A 122 -0.82 3.55 4.64
N VAL A 123 -0.56 4.02 5.86
CA VAL A 123 -0.83 5.41 6.26
C VAL A 123 0.38 6.32 6.04
N ALA A 124 0.13 7.61 5.83
CA ALA A 124 1.17 8.62 5.59
C ALA A 124 1.62 9.36 6.87
N GLY A 125 0.97 9.06 8.01
CA GLY A 125 1.31 9.57 9.35
C GLY A 125 1.67 8.41 10.28
N GLY A 126 1.67 8.67 11.59
CA GLY A 126 1.79 7.61 12.59
C GLY A 126 0.58 6.68 12.63
N LEU A 127 0.73 5.47 13.18
CA LEU A 127 -0.38 4.50 13.32
C LEU A 127 -1.57 5.04 14.14
N ASP A 128 -1.33 6.00 15.02
CA ASP A 128 -2.29 6.65 15.92
C ASP A 128 -2.91 7.92 15.34
N VAL A 129 -2.52 8.34 14.13
CA VAL A 129 -3.07 9.52 13.45
C VAL A 129 -4.03 9.08 12.34
N PHE A 130 -5.30 9.44 12.48
CA PHE A 130 -6.35 9.07 11.54
C PHE A 130 -6.53 10.13 10.46
N TYR A 131 -6.08 9.82 9.24
CA TYR A 131 -6.21 10.73 8.11
C TYR A 131 -6.62 10.02 6.82
N PRO A 132 -7.67 10.49 6.13
CA PRO A 132 -8.51 11.61 6.53
C PRO A 132 -9.43 11.21 7.73
N PRO A 133 -9.87 12.16 8.58
CA PRO A 133 -10.60 11.83 9.82
C PRO A 133 -11.84 10.97 9.61
N GLU A 134 -12.56 11.15 8.49
CA GLU A 134 -13.73 10.33 8.14
C GLU A 134 -13.43 8.84 7.93
N ASN A 135 -12.17 8.48 7.74
CA ASN A 135 -11.73 7.08 7.60
C ASN A 135 -11.27 6.47 8.94
N GLU A 136 -11.35 7.19 10.07
CA GLU A 136 -11.03 6.65 11.39
C GLU A 136 -11.74 5.31 11.70
N PRO A 137 -13.07 5.18 11.50
CA PRO A 137 -13.76 3.91 11.79
C PRO A 137 -13.20 2.74 10.99
N ARG A 138 -12.74 2.99 9.76
CA ARG A 138 -12.17 1.98 8.87
C ARG A 138 -10.77 1.56 9.29
N GLN A 139 -9.91 2.53 9.62
CA GLN A 139 -8.58 2.22 10.16
C GLN A 139 -8.69 1.42 11.47
N ARG A 140 -9.67 1.76 12.32
CA ARG A 140 -9.97 0.98 13.53
C ARG A 140 -10.44 -0.44 13.22
N ALA A 141 -11.37 -0.61 12.28
CA ALA A 141 -11.81 -1.94 11.86
C ALA A 141 -10.65 -2.78 11.28
N MET A 142 -9.72 -2.14 10.57
CA MET A 142 -8.52 -2.79 10.05
C MET A 142 -7.51 -3.17 11.14
N PHE A 143 -7.48 -2.52 12.29
CA PHE A 143 -6.67 -3.02 13.41
C PHE A 143 -7.17 -4.36 13.95
N GLU A 144 -8.46 -4.65 13.79
CA GLU A 144 -9.08 -5.89 14.28
C GLU A 144 -9.08 -7.01 13.21
N ALA A 145 -9.39 -6.66 11.96
CA ALA A 145 -9.62 -7.64 10.88
C ALA A 145 -8.65 -7.53 9.69
N GLY A 146 -7.84 -6.47 9.63
CA GLY A 146 -6.88 -6.23 8.57
C GLY A 146 -5.47 -6.01 9.12
N LEU A 147 -4.67 -5.25 8.38
CA LEU A 147 -3.37 -4.78 8.84
C LEU A 147 -3.18 -3.32 8.44
N VAL A 148 -2.57 -2.53 9.32
CA VAL A 148 -2.17 -1.16 9.00
C VAL A 148 -0.66 -1.02 9.17
N LEU A 149 -0.01 -0.42 8.18
CA LEU A 149 1.42 -0.15 8.13
C LEU A 149 1.68 1.35 8.14
N ALA A 150 2.73 1.78 8.84
CA ALA A 150 3.21 3.16 8.81
C ALA A 150 4.75 3.21 8.83
N GLU A 151 5.32 4.07 7.98
CA GLU A 151 6.76 4.41 8.01
C GLU A 151 7.05 5.53 9.01
N MET A 152 6.07 6.38 9.31
CA MET A 152 6.25 7.52 10.20
C MET A 152 6.06 7.13 11.68
N PRO A 153 6.81 7.76 12.61
CA PRO A 153 6.63 7.55 14.05
C PRO A 153 5.22 7.89 14.56
N PRO A 154 4.80 7.31 15.70
CA PRO A 154 3.58 7.73 16.40
C PRO A 154 3.48 9.25 16.59
N GLY A 155 2.26 9.78 16.53
CA GLY A 155 1.95 11.21 16.63
C GLY A 155 2.32 12.04 15.39
N THR A 156 2.86 11.42 14.33
CA THR A 156 3.24 12.16 13.13
C THR A 156 2.03 12.49 12.26
N GLU A 157 1.72 13.78 12.15
CA GLU A 157 0.70 14.28 11.23
C GLU A 157 1.13 14.14 9.75
N PRO A 158 0.25 13.65 8.85
CA PRO A 158 0.51 13.57 7.43
C PRO A 158 0.80 14.95 6.81
N ARG A 159 1.88 15.02 6.04
CA ARG A 159 2.25 16.19 5.24
C ARG A 159 2.27 15.80 3.76
N ALA A 160 2.15 16.78 2.86
CA ALA A 160 2.16 16.53 1.41
C ALA A 160 3.34 15.63 0.96
N ARG A 161 4.52 15.85 1.54
CA ARG A 161 5.73 15.06 1.28
C ARG A 161 5.64 13.59 1.73
N HIS A 162 4.79 13.23 2.69
CA HIS A 162 4.67 11.86 3.19
C HIS A 162 3.86 10.95 2.25
N PHE A 163 2.97 11.51 1.41
CA PHE A 163 2.13 10.70 0.52
C PHE A 163 2.94 9.96 -0.56
N PRO A 164 3.93 10.58 -1.24
CA PRO A 164 4.81 9.83 -2.14
C PRO A 164 5.59 8.70 -1.44
N TYR A 165 6.14 8.95 -0.24
CA TYR A 165 6.82 7.90 0.53
C TYR A 165 5.88 6.75 0.88
N ARG A 166 4.64 7.05 1.30
CA ARG A 166 3.62 6.04 1.54
C ARG A 166 3.25 5.24 0.28
N ASN A 167 3.15 5.90 -0.87
CA ASN A 167 2.74 5.25 -2.12
C ASN A 167 3.77 4.24 -2.63
N ARG A 168 5.06 4.45 -2.36
CA ARG A 168 6.11 3.50 -2.70
C ARG A 168 5.97 2.19 -1.92
N ILE A 169 5.44 2.24 -0.69
CA ILE A 169 5.20 1.05 0.12
C ILE A 169 4.02 0.26 -0.45
N ILE A 170 2.92 0.94 -0.83
CA ILE A 170 1.75 0.29 -1.46
C ILE A 170 2.17 -0.50 -2.70
N SER A 171 2.88 0.15 -3.62
CA SER A 171 3.37 -0.48 -4.85
C SER A 171 4.48 -1.51 -4.56
N GLY A 172 5.37 -1.21 -3.62
CA GLY A 172 6.52 -2.04 -3.27
C GLY A 172 6.18 -3.39 -2.63
N ILE A 173 5.14 -3.44 -1.80
CA ILE A 173 4.68 -4.71 -1.19
C ILE A 173 3.81 -5.55 -2.13
N SER A 174 3.29 -4.93 -3.20
CA SER A 174 2.34 -5.55 -4.12
C SER A 174 3.02 -6.21 -5.32
N TRP A 175 2.41 -7.28 -5.85
CA TRP A 175 2.88 -7.97 -7.05
C TRP A 175 2.53 -7.18 -8.31
N GLY A 176 1.41 -6.45 -8.24
CA GLY A 176 1.00 -5.45 -9.21
C GLY A 176 0.03 -4.46 -8.59
N THR A 177 -0.25 -3.37 -9.30
CA THR A 177 -1.16 -2.30 -8.86
C THR A 177 -2.26 -2.06 -9.89
N VAL A 178 -3.51 -2.15 -9.44
CA VAL A 178 -4.70 -1.80 -10.22
C VAL A 178 -5.09 -0.34 -9.96
N VAL A 179 -5.16 0.45 -11.02
CA VAL A 179 -5.71 1.81 -11.00
C VAL A 179 -7.15 1.79 -11.48
N VAL A 180 -8.10 2.03 -10.57
CA VAL A 180 -9.54 1.89 -10.88
C VAL A 180 -10.10 3.12 -11.58
N GLU A 181 -9.75 4.31 -11.10
CA GLU A 181 -10.21 5.58 -11.69
C GLU A 181 -9.16 6.65 -11.41
N ALA A 182 -8.76 7.43 -12.41
CA ALA A 182 -7.73 8.44 -12.27
C ALA A 182 -7.88 9.54 -13.32
N ALA A 183 -8.16 10.77 -12.89
CA ALA A 183 -8.01 11.94 -13.74
C ALA A 183 -6.53 12.23 -14.03
N PRO A 184 -6.20 12.99 -15.09
CA PRO A 184 -4.84 13.45 -15.33
C PRO A 184 -4.29 14.17 -14.09
N ARG A 185 -3.01 13.92 -13.75
CA ARG A 185 -2.35 14.42 -12.52
C ARG A 185 -2.93 13.88 -11.20
N SER A 186 -3.73 12.81 -11.22
CA SER A 186 -4.12 12.11 -9.98
C SER A 186 -2.89 11.55 -9.25
N GLY A 187 -2.89 11.64 -7.92
CA GLY A 187 -1.85 11.03 -7.10
C GLY A 187 -1.76 9.50 -7.23
N SER A 188 -2.85 8.83 -7.64
CA SER A 188 -2.83 7.39 -7.94
C SER A 188 -1.92 7.03 -9.12
N LEU A 189 -1.72 7.95 -10.07
CA LEU A 189 -0.80 7.76 -11.20
C LEU A 189 0.66 7.75 -10.75
N ILE A 190 0.98 8.40 -9.63
CA ILE A 190 2.30 8.31 -9.01
C ILE A 190 2.54 6.88 -8.51
N THR A 191 1.56 6.26 -7.87
CA THR A 191 1.68 4.86 -7.41
C THR A 191 1.85 3.89 -8.58
N ALA A 192 1.11 4.09 -9.68
CA ALA A 192 1.25 3.29 -10.90
C ALA A 192 2.67 3.40 -11.50
N ARG A 193 3.21 4.61 -11.54
CA ARG A 193 4.59 4.85 -11.97
C ARG A 193 5.61 4.15 -11.06
N LEU A 194 5.46 4.28 -9.74
CA LEU A 194 6.35 3.62 -8.77
C LEU A 194 6.29 2.09 -8.89
N ALA A 195 5.11 1.53 -9.15
CA ALA A 195 4.95 0.11 -9.44
C ALA A 195 5.74 -0.32 -10.69
N ALA A 196 5.64 0.43 -11.79
CA ALA A 196 6.40 0.16 -13.00
C ALA A 196 7.93 0.26 -12.78
N GLU A 197 8.38 1.30 -12.07
CA GLU A 197 9.80 1.50 -11.72
C GLU A 197 10.34 0.36 -10.84
N ALA A 198 9.50 -0.21 -9.98
CA ALA A 198 9.81 -1.39 -9.15
C ALA A 198 9.68 -2.73 -9.90
N GLY A 199 9.42 -2.72 -11.22
CA GLY A 199 9.22 -3.93 -12.02
C GLY A 199 7.98 -4.72 -11.63
N ARG A 200 6.94 -4.04 -11.12
CA ARG A 200 5.64 -4.62 -10.77
C ARG A 200 4.65 -4.42 -11.91
N GLU A 201 3.68 -5.32 -11.98
CA GLU A 201 2.62 -5.23 -12.99
C GLU A 201 1.76 -3.98 -12.74
N VAL A 202 1.46 -3.22 -13.80
CA VAL A 202 0.55 -2.08 -13.74
C VAL A 202 -0.69 -2.43 -14.51
N MET A 203 -1.82 -2.37 -13.82
CA MET A 203 -3.14 -2.67 -14.38
C MET A 203 -4.03 -1.44 -14.27
N ALA A 204 -4.96 -1.28 -15.20
CA ALA A 204 -5.90 -0.18 -15.17
C ALA A 204 -7.28 -0.60 -15.67
N VAL A 205 -8.30 -0.04 -15.04
CA VAL A 205 -9.70 -0.24 -15.43
C VAL A 205 -10.04 0.76 -16.53
N PRO A 206 -10.55 0.32 -17.69
CA PRO A 206 -10.88 1.23 -18.78
C PRO A 206 -12.13 2.04 -18.44
N GLY A 207 -12.27 3.21 -19.07
CA GLY A 207 -13.50 4.00 -18.97
C GLY A 207 -13.80 4.79 -20.23
N SER A 208 -14.98 5.41 -20.27
CA SER A 208 -15.44 6.18 -21.42
C SER A 208 -14.44 7.30 -21.78
N PRO A 209 -14.09 7.51 -23.06
CA PRO A 209 -13.29 8.66 -23.49
C PRO A 209 -13.93 10.02 -23.15
N LEU A 210 -15.24 10.05 -22.92
CA LEU A 210 -15.98 11.24 -22.50
C LEU A 210 -15.90 11.52 -20.99
N ASP A 211 -15.46 10.55 -20.18
CA ASP A 211 -15.30 10.75 -18.74
C ASP A 211 -13.87 11.24 -18.44
N PRO A 212 -13.69 12.49 -17.96
CA PRO A 212 -12.36 13.00 -17.61
C PRO A 212 -11.69 12.20 -16.48
N ARG A 213 -12.44 11.45 -15.67
CA ARG A 213 -11.90 10.60 -14.60
C ARG A 213 -11.29 9.30 -15.12
N ALA A 214 -11.63 8.88 -16.34
CA ALA A 214 -11.08 7.69 -16.97
C ALA A 214 -9.80 7.97 -17.76
N GLN A 215 -9.51 9.24 -18.09
CA GLN A 215 -8.41 9.61 -18.98
C GLN A 215 -7.05 9.11 -18.50
N GLY A 216 -6.76 9.15 -17.19
CA GLY A 216 -5.51 8.64 -16.64
C GLY A 216 -5.40 7.12 -16.75
N CYS A 217 -6.47 6.38 -16.48
CA CYS A 217 -6.49 4.92 -16.68
C CYS A 217 -6.32 4.55 -18.16
N ASN A 218 -7.06 5.21 -19.05
CA ASN A 218 -6.95 4.98 -20.49
C ASN A 218 -5.56 5.33 -21.04
N GLN A 219 -4.90 6.36 -20.47
CA GLN A 219 -3.53 6.69 -20.80
C GLN A 219 -2.55 5.62 -20.30
N LEU A 220 -2.71 5.12 -19.08
CA LEU A 220 -1.90 4.00 -18.58
C LEU A 220 -2.01 2.78 -19.50
N ILE A 221 -3.22 2.43 -19.94
CA ILE A 221 -3.45 1.31 -20.88
C ILE A 221 -2.73 1.55 -22.20
N ARG A 222 -2.81 2.78 -22.73
CA ARG A 222 -2.07 3.17 -23.94
C ARG A 222 -0.56 3.05 -23.77
N ASP A 223 -0.06 3.34 -22.57
CA ASP A 223 1.36 3.30 -22.23
C ASP A 223 1.85 1.88 -21.86
N GLY A 224 0.97 0.87 -21.96
CA GLY A 224 1.32 -0.54 -21.80
C GLY A 224 0.83 -1.18 -20.50
N ALA A 225 0.04 -0.49 -19.67
CA ALA A 225 -0.62 -1.12 -18.54
C ALA A 225 -1.66 -2.15 -19.00
N THR A 226 -1.76 -3.26 -18.29
CA THR A 226 -2.73 -4.31 -18.58
C THR A 226 -4.16 -3.81 -18.30
N LEU A 227 -5.02 -3.89 -19.31
CA LEU A 227 -6.44 -3.59 -19.16
C LEU A 227 -7.10 -4.68 -18.31
N VAL A 228 -7.78 -4.30 -17.23
CA VAL A 228 -8.53 -5.23 -16.38
C VAL A 228 -9.98 -4.81 -16.21
N GLN A 229 -10.89 -5.78 -16.24
CA GLN A 229 -12.34 -5.60 -16.13
C GLN A 229 -12.92 -6.38 -14.94
N ASN A 230 -12.19 -7.35 -14.41
CA ASN A 230 -12.63 -8.21 -13.32
C ASN A 230 -11.43 -8.83 -12.56
N ALA A 231 -11.70 -9.63 -11.53
CA ALA A 231 -10.65 -10.25 -10.71
C ALA A 231 -9.84 -11.33 -11.47
N ALA A 232 -10.45 -12.04 -12.43
CA ALA A 232 -9.74 -13.05 -13.22
C ALA A 232 -8.66 -12.40 -14.09
N ASP A 233 -8.95 -11.25 -14.72
CA ASP A 233 -7.94 -10.51 -15.52
C ASP A 233 -6.74 -10.09 -14.67
N VAL A 234 -6.99 -9.65 -13.43
CA VAL A 234 -5.94 -9.29 -12.47
C VAL A 234 -5.09 -10.51 -12.11
N ILE A 235 -5.73 -11.64 -11.81
CA ILE A 235 -5.03 -12.88 -11.45
C ILE A 235 -4.22 -13.42 -12.62
N GLU A 236 -4.76 -13.35 -13.84
CA GLU A 236 -4.06 -13.72 -15.07
C GLU A 236 -2.79 -12.88 -15.24
N ALA A 237 -2.89 -11.55 -15.09
CA ALA A 237 -1.76 -10.64 -15.19
C ALA A 237 -0.68 -10.92 -14.13
N LEU A 238 -1.07 -11.34 -12.92
CA LEU A 238 -0.14 -11.64 -11.82
C LEU A 238 0.44 -13.08 -11.87
N SER A 239 -0.19 -14.00 -12.60
CA SER A 239 0.17 -15.42 -12.66
C SER A 239 1.65 -15.68 -13.04
N PRO A 240 2.24 -15.01 -14.05
CA PRO A 240 3.65 -15.19 -14.40
C PRO A 240 4.63 -14.79 -13.29
N LEU A 241 4.22 -13.90 -12.38
CA LEU A 241 5.07 -13.37 -11.32
C LEU A 241 5.08 -14.28 -10.08
N GLN A 242 3.99 -14.99 -9.81
CA GLN A 242 3.88 -15.91 -8.66
C GLN A 242 4.90 -17.06 -8.74
N SER A 243 5.24 -17.49 -9.94
CA SER A 243 6.19 -18.58 -10.19
C SER A 243 7.67 -18.17 -10.02
N ARG A 244 7.98 -16.87 -10.04
CA ARG A 244 9.36 -16.35 -9.98
C ARG A 244 9.79 -15.92 -8.58
N VAL A 245 8.84 -15.63 -7.69
CA VAL A 245 9.10 -15.33 -6.29
C VAL A 245 8.87 -16.62 -5.50
N ALA A 246 9.93 -17.42 -5.35
CA ALA A 246 9.88 -18.67 -4.60
C ALA A 246 9.17 -18.50 -3.24
N ALA A 247 8.36 -19.50 -2.90
CA ALA A 247 7.53 -19.65 -1.71
C ALA A 247 8.20 -19.16 -0.40
N PRO A 248 7.40 -18.76 0.62
CA PRO A 248 7.93 -18.30 1.90
C PRO A 248 8.91 -19.33 2.49
N ALA A 249 10.17 -18.93 2.61
CA ALA A 249 11.15 -19.65 3.41
C ALA A 249 10.95 -19.20 4.86
N ALA A 250 10.53 -20.14 5.69
CA ALA A 250 10.01 -20.01 7.06
C ALA A 250 8.52 -19.59 7.13
N ARG A 251 7.67 -20.56 7.48
CA ARG A 251 6.33 -20.30 8.02
C ARG A 251 6.50 -19.65 9.39
N PHE A 252 5.68 -18.63 9.66
CA PHE A 252 5.59 -17.94 10.94
C PHE A 252 5.61 -18.89 12.15
N ASP A 253 6.57 -18.67 13.06
CA ASP A 253 6.55 -19.18 14.42
C ASP A 253 6.14 -18.03 15.36
N PRO A 254 4.94 -18.08 15.99
CA PRO A 254 4.52 -17.05 16.94
C PRO A 254 5.39 -16.96 18.21
N ALA A 255 6.32 -17.90 18.43
CA ALA A 255 7.17 -17.98 19.61
C ALA A 255 8.64 -17.52 19.39
N ALA A 256 9.01 -17.06 18.18
CA ALA A 256 10.35 -16.60 17.85
C ALA A 256 10.53 -15.07 17.96
#